data_AF-A0A383BCK4-F1
#
_entry.id   AF-A0A383BCK4-F1
#
_cell.length_a   1.000
_cell.length_b   1.000
_cell.length_c   1.000
_cell.angle_alpha   90.00
_cell.angle_beta   90.00
_cell.angle_gamma   90.00
#
_symmetry.space_group_name_H-M   'P 1'
#
loop_
_entity.id
_entity.type
_entity.pdbx_description
1 polymer ?
#
loop_
_entity_poly.entity_id
_entity_poly.type
_entity_poly.pdbx_seq_one_letter_code
_entity_poly.pdbx_strand_id
1 'polypeptide(L)'
;MLKNIKQIVSLGDISKTFSYSQLNTFKTCPQQYKIIYMDGLRKEHESIEAFMGKRVHGVMEWLYSKENREKPYITFDRLCQTYDEQWLDHWHEKIYIADTRYNTDFYYS
;
A
#
# COMPACT_ATOMS: atom_id res chain seq x y z
N MET A 1 41.68 13.23 10.66
CA MET A 1 41.13 11.88 10.94
C MET A 1 39.95 11.84 11.93
N LEU A 2 39.66 12.89 12.71
CA LEU A 2 38.58 12.88 13.71
C LEU A 2 37.17 13.26 13.20
N LYS A 3 37.04 13.65 11.92
CA LYS A 3 35.73 14.04 11.33
C LYS A 3 34.86 12.84 10.92
N ASN A 4 35.44 11.65 10.76
CA ASN A 4 34.71 10.44 10.32
C ASN A 4 34.07 9.66 11.47
N ILE A 5 34.41 9.96 12.73
CA ILE A 5 33.83 9.27 13.89
C ILE A 5 32.46 9.88 14.26
N LYS A 6 32.25 11.18 14.02
CA LYS A 6 30.99 11.86 14.33
C LYS A 6 29.81 11.40 13.47
N GLN A 7 30.05 10.82 12.30
CA GLN A 7 28.98 10.34 11.41
C GLN A 7 28.44 8.96 11.83
N ILE A 8 29.24 8.17 12.55
CA ILE A 8 28.83 6.85 13.06
C ILE A 8 27.93 7.00 14.30
N VAL A 9 28.11 8.09 15.06
CA VAL A 9 27.41 8.36 16.33
C VAL A 9 26.02 8.98 16.14
N SER A 10 25.62 9.38 14.92
CA SER A 10 24.28 9.91 14.63
C SER A 10 23.28 8.88 14.09
N LEU A 11 23.61 7.58 14.11
CA LEU A 11 22.63 6.51 13.96
C LEU A 11 21.90 6.33 15.30
N GLY A 12 21.25 7.41 15.74
CA GLY A 12 20.41 7.41 16.92
C GLY A 12 19.36 6.33 16.74
N ASP A 13 19.32 5.44 17.72
CA ASP A 13 18.34 4.37 17.97
C ASP A 13 17.19 4.33 16.96
N ILE A 14 17.45 3.77 15.77
CA ILE A 14 16.41 3.48 14.81
C ILE A 14 15.58 2.41 15.49
N SER A 15 14.41 2.78 16.00
CA SER A 15 13.35 1.85 16.38
C SER A 15 13.34 0.70 15.37
N LYS A 16 13.88 -0.47 15.76
CA LYS A 16 14.13 -1.62 14.87
C LYS A 16 12.82 -2.36 14.58
N THR A 17 11.79 -1.62 14.20
CA THR A 17 10.47 -2.18 13.94
C THR A 17 10.43 -2.60 12.47
N PHE A 18 10.47 -3.91 12.25
CA PHE A 18 10.28 -4.48 10.92
C PHE A 18 8.83 -4.90 10.74
N SER A 19 8.22 -4.55 9.62
CA SER A 19 6.92 -5.09 9.24
C SER A 19 7.05 -6.55 8.79
N TYR A 20 5.96 -7.30 8.86
CA TYR A 20 5.90 -8.66 8.33
C TYR A 20 6.30 -8.71 6.85
N SER A 21 5.86 -7.73 6.05
CA SER A 21 6.22 -7.61 4.64
C SER A 21 7.73 -7.49 4.43
N GLN A 22 8.41 -6.65 5.21
CA GLN A 22 9.87 -6.48 5.19
C GLN A 22 10.61 -7.78 5.48
N LEU A 23 10.21 -8.47 6.56
CA LEU A 23 10.82 -9.73 6.94
C LEU A 23 10.59 -10.81 5.88
N ASN A 24 9.39 -10.88 5.31
CA ASN A 24 9.08 -11.82 4.25
C ASN A 24 9.90 -11.54 2.99
N THR A 25 10.02 -10.28 2.56
CA THR A 25 10.87 -9.90 1.41
C THR A 25 12.32 -10.31 1.63
N PHE A 26 12.87 -10.10 2.84
CA PHE A 26 14.23 -10.54 3.15
C PHE A 26 14.40 -12.06 3.09
N LYS A 27 13.44 -12.81 3.65
CA LYS A 27 13.45 -14.28 3.61
C LYS A 27 13.36 -14.83 2.19
N THR A 28 12.56 -14.19 1.33
CA THR A 28 12.41 -14.60 -0.08
C THR A 28 13.65 -14.22 -0.91
N CYS A 29 14.13 -12.98 -0.79
CA CYS A 29 15.29 -12.49 -1.54
C CYS A 29 15.99 -11.33 -0.79
N PRO A 30 17.16 -11.57 -0.17
CA PRO A 30 17.90 -10.52 0.54
C PRO A 30 18.30 -9.32 -0.35
N GLN A 31 18.62 -9.58 -1.62
CA GLN A 31 18.97 -8.52 -2.57
C GLN A 31 17.78 -7.63 -2.89
N GLN A 32 16.58 -8.21 -3.03
CA GLN A 32 15.35 -7.44 -3.22
C GLN A 32 15.07 -6.57 -1.99
N TYR A 33 15.24 -7.11 -0.78
CA TYR A 33 15.09 -6.34 0.45
C TYR A 33 16.04 -5.14 0.48
N LYS A 34 17.32 -5.34 0.14
CA LYS A 34 18.31 -4.27 0.08
C LYS A 34 17.88 -3.17 -0.88
N ILE A 35 17.57 -3.51 -2.14
CA ILE A 35 17.16 -2.54 -3.17
C ILE A 35 15.96 -1.71 -2.70
N ILE A 36 14.96 -2.38 -2.12
CA ILE A 36 13.68 -1.76 -1.78
C ILE A 36 13.73 -0.96 -0.47
N TYR A 37 14.33 -1.52 0.59
CA TYR A 37 14.26 -0.97 1.95
C TYR A 37 15.56 -0.32 2.42
N MET A 38 16.73 -0.67 1.87
CA MET A 38 18.01 -0.04 2.22
C MET A 38 18.38 1.05 1.22
N ASP A 39 18.32 0.73 -0.08
CA ASP A 39 18.67 1.66 -1.15
C ASP A 39 17.50 2.61 -1.50
N GLY A 40 16.28 2.29 -1.03
CA GLY A 40 15.09 3.13 -1.18
C GLY A 40 14.49 3.16 -2.60
N LEU A 41 14.91 2.25 -3.48
CA LEU A 41 14.46 2.20 -4.87
C LEU A 41 13.09 1.54 -4.96
N ARG A 42 12.05 2.37 -5.09
CA ARG A 42 10.64 1.96 -5.23
C ARG A 42 10.19 2.07 -6.68
N LYS A 43 9.21 1.26 -7.06
CA LYS A 43 8.49 1.45 -8.32
C LYS A 43 7.64 2.72 -8.22
N GLU A 44 7.65 3.53 -9.27
CA GLU A 44 6.79 4.72 -9.37
C GLU A 44 5.33 4.35 -9.65
N HIS A 45 5.12 3.20 -10.29
CA HIS A 45 3.81 2.65 -10.63
C HIS A 45 3.34 1.67 -9.57
N GLU A 46 2.03 1.66 -9.30
CA GLU A 46 1.38 0.59 -8.56
C GLU A 46 0.72 -0.40 -9.52
N SER A 47 0.62 -1.67 -9.12
CA SER A 47 -0.15 -2.63 -9.90
C SER A 47 -1.65 -2.44 -9.67
N ILE A 48 -2.46 -2.87 -10.63
CA ILE A 48 -3.92 -2.85 -10.50
C ILE A 48 -4.42 -3.64 -9.29
N GLU A 49 -3.77 -4.75 -8.93
CA GLU A 49 -4.12 -5.52 -7.72
C GLU A 49 -3.84 -4.75 -6.43
N ALA A 50 -2.72 -4.01 -6.39
CA ALA A 50 -2.38 -3.17 -5.25
C ALA A 50 -3.35 -1.98 -5.14
N PHE A 51 -3.72 -1.38 -6.27
CA PHE A 51 -4.72 -0.31 -6.34
C PHE A 51 -6.08 -0.80 -5.85
N MET A 52 -6.61 -1.88 -6.45
CA MET A 52 -7.89 -2.50 -6.08
C MET A 52 -7.91 -2.89 -4.60
N GLY A 53 -6.83 -3.53 -4.12
CA GLY A 53 -6.69 -3.89 -2.71
C GLY A 53 -6.81 -2.69 -1.77
N LYS A 54 -6.17 -1.55 -2.10
CA LYS A 54 -6.30 -0.31 -1.33
C LYS A 54 -7.74 0.23 -1.32
N ARG A 55 -8.49 0.09 -2.41
CA ARG A 55 -9.91 0.50 -2.47
C ARG A 55 -10.77 -0.37 -1.56
N VAL A 56 -10.58 -1.69 -1.58
CA VAL A 56 -11.27 -2.60 -0.65
C VAL A 56 -10.94 -2.26 0.80
N HIS A 57 -9.66 -2.08 1.13
CA HIS A 57 -9.24 -1.68 2.48
C HIS A 57 -9.83 -0.33 2.89
N GLY A 58 -9.84 0.66 1.99
CA GLY A 58 -10.41 1.99 2.26
C GLY A 58 -11.92 1.95 2.52
N VAL A 59 -12.67 1.10 1.82
CA VAL A 59 -14.10 0.90 2.08
C VAL A 59 -14.33 0.22 3.42
N MET A 60 -13.50 -0.75 3.78
CA MET A 60 -13.58 -1.38 5.11
C MET A 60 -13.27 -0.39 6.23
N GLU A 61 -12.24 0.45 6.07
CA GLU A 61 -11.92 1.52 7.01
C GLU A 61 -13.07 2.52 7.14
N TRP A 62 -13.66 2.93 6.01
CA TRP A 62 -14.85 3.77 5.99
C TRP A 62 -16.02 3.12 6.73
N LEU A 63 -16.34 1.86 6.44
CA LEU A 63 -17.42 1.10 7.09
C LEU A 63 -17.25 1.07 8.61
N TYR A 64 -16.02 0.89 9.08
CA TYR A 64 -15.68 0.84 10.50
C TYR A 64 -15.30 2.20 11.10
N SER A 65 -15.54 3.31 10.41
CA SER A 65 -15.37 4.65 10.98
C SER A 65 -16.34 4.91 12.13
N LYS A 66 -16.03 5.86 13.02
CA LYS A 66 -16.88 6.18 14.18
C LYS A 66 -18.30 6.55 13.75
N GLU A 67 -18.42 7.42 12.75
CA GLU A 67 -19.72 7.86 12.20
C GLU A 67 -20.55 6.67 11.69
N ASN A 68 -19.93 5.73 11.00
CA ASN A 68 -20.65 4.60 10.42
C ASN A 68 -20.99 3.50 11.42
N ARG A 69 -20.20 3.35 12.50
CA ARG A 69 -20.52 2.42 13.60
C ARG A 69 -21.71 2.85 14.45
N GLU A 70 -22.01 4.15 14.49
CA GLU A 70 -23.18 4.67 15.20
C GLU A 70 -24.48 4.46 14.40
N LYS A 71 -24.37 4.20 13.09
CA LYS A 71 -25.53 3.91 12.24
C LYS A 71 -26.08 2.52 12.58
N PRO A 72 -27.42 2.35 12.68
CA PRO A 72 -28.02 1.07 13.04
C PRO A 72 -27.76 -0.03 11.99
N TYR A 73 -27.59 0.36 10.72
CA TYR A 73 -27.18 -0.52 9.64
C TYR A 73 -26.62 0.31 8.48
N ILE A 74 -25.87 -0.35 7.60
CA ILE A 74 -25.41 0.17 6.31
C ILE A 74 -25.79 -0.86 5.26
N THR A 75 -26.39 -0.41 4.15
CA THR A 75 -26.80 -1.30 3.06
C THR A 75 -25.60 -1.73 2.23
N PHE A 76 -25.71 -2.90 1.60
CA PHE A 76 -24.71 -3.36 0.64
C PHE A 76 -24.55 -2.38 -0.52
N ASP A 77 -25.65 -1.83 -1.04
CA ASP A 77 -25.60 -0.83 -2.12
C ASP A 77 -24.77 0.41 -1.73
N ARG A 78 -24.86 0.87 -0.48
CA ARG A 78 -24.04 2.00 -0.03
C ARG A 78 -22.57 1.62 0.10
N LEU A 79 -22.24 0.37 0.45
CA LEU A 79 -20.86 -0.13 0.43
C LEU A 79 -20.28 -0.17 -0.99
N CYS A 80 -21.05 -0.69 -1.95
CA CYS A 80 -20.68 -0.69 -3.36
C CYS A 80 -20.48 0.74 -3.87
N GLN A 81 -21.41 1.64 -3.58
CA GLN A 81 -21.29 3.04 -3.97
C GLN A 81 -20.02 3.69 -3.40
N THR A 82 -19.69 3.45 -2.12
CA THR A 82 -18.44 3.97 -1.54
C THR A 82 -17.21 3.38 -2.24
N TYR A 83 -17.26 2.11 -2.64
CA TYR A 83 -16.17 1.50 -3.43
C TYR A 83 -16.01 2.19 -4.79
N ASP A 84 -17.12 2.44 -5.49
CA ASP A 84 -17.15 3.12 -6.79
C ASP A 84 -16.61 4.55 -6.69
N GLU A 85 -17.07 5.30 -5.69
CA GLU A 85 -16.57 6.63 -5.34
C GLU A 85 -15.05 6.59 -5.14
N GLN A 86 -14.55 5.70 -4.27
CA GLN A 86 -13.10 5.57 -4.03
C GLN A 86 -12.32 5.13 -5.25
N TRP A 87 -12.87 4.23 -6.07
CA TRP A 87 -12.25 3.75 -7.30
C TRP A 87 -12.02 4.90 -8.27
N LEU A 88 -13.05 5.68 -8.56
CA LEU A 88 -12.98 6.81 -9.48
C LEU A 88 -12.08 7.92 -8.93
N ASP A 89 -12.22 8.29 -7.66
CA ASP A 89 -11.50 9.41 -7.04
C ASP A 89 -9.99 9.21 -7.02
N HIS A 90 -9.54 7.95 -6.92
CA HIS A 90 -8.11 7.63 -6.80
C HIS A 90 -7.52 7.07 -8.10
N TRP A 91 -8.33 6.85 -9.13
CA TRP A 91 -7.84 6.32 -10.40
C TRP A 91 -6.80 7.26 -11.02
N HIS A 92 -5.70 6.71 -11.53
CA HIS A 92 -4.66 7.50 -12.17
C HIS A 92 -3.86 6.69 -13.21
N GLU A 93 -3.21 7.39 -14.14
CA GLU A 93 -2.47 6.78 -15.27
C GLU A 93 -1.28 5.91 -14.86
N LYS A 94 -0.76 6.08 -13.63
CA LYS A 94 0.38 5.30 -13.10
C LYS A 94 -0.01 3.90 -12.57
N ILE A 95 -1.24 3.43 -12.83
CA ILE A 95 -1.66 2.06 -12.51
C ILE A 95 -1.26 1.15 -13.67
N TYR A 96 -0.50 0.10 -13.36
CA TYR A 96 0.00 -0.85 -14.34
C TYR A 96 -0.73 -2.19 -14.26
N ILE A 97 -1.20 -2.68 -15.42
CA ILE A 97 -1.77 -4.03 -15.57
C ILE A 97 -0.73 -4.91 -16.27
N ALA A 98 -0.24 -5.94 -15.57
CA ALA A 98 0.85 -6.77 -16.06
C ALA A 98 0.42 -7.76 -17.16
N ASP A 99 -0.80 -8.28 -17.05
CA ASP A 99 -1.36 -9.22 -18.01
C ASP A 99 -2.20 -8.46 -19.04
N THR A 100 -1.71 -8.40 -20.28
CA THR A 100 -2.34 -7.67 -21.38
C THR A 100 -3.70 -8.24 -21.80
N ARG A 101 -4.08 -9.43 -21.31
CA ARG A 101 -5.39 -10.02 -21.55
C ARG A 101 -6.49 -9.39 -20.70
N TYR A 102 -6.11 -8.72 -19.62
CA TYR A 102 -7.04 -8.06 -18.71
C TYR A 102 -6.99 -6.55 -18.90
N ASN A 103 -8.15 -5.92 -18.72
CA ASN A 103 -8.31 -4.49 -18.71
C ASN A 103 -8.82 -4.06 -17.32
N THR A 104 -9.01 -2.76 -17.13
CA THR A 104 -9.55 -2.20 -15.89
C THR A 104 -10.87 -2.85 -15.48
N ASP A 105 -11.76 -3.10 -16.43
CA ASP A 105 -13.10 -3.65 -16.17
C ASP A 105 -13.03 -5.02 -15.51
N PHE A 106 -12.08 -5.87 -15.92
CA PHE A 106 -11.86 -7.18 -15.30
C PHE A 106 -11.59 -7.08 -13.78
N TYR A 107 -10.86 -6.05 -13.35
CA TYR A 107 -10.51 -5.85 -11.94
C TYR A 107 -11.56 -5.04 -11.16
N TYR A 108 -12.44 -4.34 -11.87
CA TYR A 108 -13.52 -3.55 -11.28
C TYR A 108 -14.82 -4.35 -11.10
N SER A 109 -15.00 -5.42 -11.89
CA SER A 109 -16.21 -6.26 -11.96
C SER A 109 -16.60 -6.93 -10.64
#